data_AF-I1C486-F1
#
_entry.id   AF-I1C486-F1
#
_cell.length_a   1.000
_cell.length_b   1.000
_cell.length_c   1.000
_cell.angle_alpha   90.00
_cell.angle_beta   90.00
_cell.angle_gamma   90.00
#
_symmetry.space_group_name_H-M   'P 1'
#
loop_
_entity.id
_entity.type
_entity.pdbx_description
1 polymer ?
#
loop_
_entity_poly.entity_id
_entity_poly.type
_entity_poly.pdbx_seq_one_letter_code
_entity_poly.pdbx_strand_id
1 'polypeptide(L)'
;MGYDHRFITPLHPSANGISERTVQSVKKLLAKATHGVGNDWDLYLPSIQLAMNNPIVNKTKAQIELEQAKFNDSHRLVDYAPGSHVMVRIPNKSGQLAPVYEGPYTVVRKNKGNAYILRDETGVLMPRAYTSIELKLISNEEVIELDDEGNEIINFEIEVVINHRGPPKNREYLVRWKNYSSERDEWLSADKFNDPNTLRNYSKNLGKKYIPSKNAPITNSPSSSEVLKSTPSGTISTAMKHFSSDDDENNSNLVDKKSTIKSNVGSFARPVKRTRCNKPPTKNACDTSSTVTRSSKRLKSLHK
;
A
#
# COMPACT_ATOMS: atom_id res chain seq x y z
N MET A 1 14.02 -36.85 20.73
CA MET A 1 14.02 -35.62 21.54
C MET A 1 12.88 -34.74 21.04
N GLY A 2 11.96 -34.29 21.91
CA GLY A 2 10.71 -33.61 21.52
C GLY A 2 10.87 -32.13 21.24
N TYR A 3 11.62 -31.75 20.19
CA TYR A 3 11.82 -30.35 19.80
C TYR A 3 10.81 -29.89 18.74
N ASP A 4 10.26 -28.69 18.93
CA ASP A 4 9.39 -28.01 17.97
C ASP A 4 10.25 -27.21 16.97
N HIS A 5 10.33 -27.67 15.72
CA HIS A 5 11.08 -26.99 14.66
C HIS A 5 10.24 -25.86 14.07
N ARG A 6 10.70 -24.62 14.25
CA ARG A 6 10.04 -23.42 13.70
C ARG A 6 10.89 -22.82 12.59
N PHE A 7 10.26 -22.62 11.43
CA PHE A 7 10.87 -21.96 10.29
C PHE A 7 10.42 -20.51 10.19
N ILE A 8 11.34 -19.66 9.74
CA ILE A 8 11.01 -18.29 9.34
C ILE A 8 10.30 -18.31 7.98
N THR A 9 9.52 -17.28 7.68
CA THR A 9 8.93 -17.10 6.34
C THR A 9 10.04 -16.89 5.31
N PRO A 10 9.92 -17.43 4.07
CA PRO A 10 10.98 -17.42 3.08
C PRO A 10 11.75 -16.11 2.91
N LEU A 11 11.38 -15.13 2.10
CA LEU A 11 12.27 -14.00 1.79
C LEU A 11 12.28 -12.89 2.86
N HIS A 12 12.45 -13.25 4.13
CA HIS A 12 12.29 -12.35 5.28
C HIS A 12 13.48 -12.44 6.27
N PRO A 13 14.65 -11.83 5.96
CA PRO A 13 15.86 -11.93 6.77
C PRO A 13 15.69 -11.36 8.19
N SER A 14 14.86 -10.32 8.34
CA SER A 14 14.58 -9.70 9.64
C SER A 14 13.95 -10.66 10.66
N ALA A 15 13.36 -11.78 10.24
CA ALA A 15 12.82 -12.78 11.16
C ALA A 15 13.92 -13.50 11.97
N ASN A 16 15.16 -13.58 11.47
CA ASN A 16 16.31 -14.15 12.18
C ASN A 16 17.27 -13.08 12.72
N GLY A 17 16.75 -11.86 12.96
CA GLY A 17 17.58 -10.68 13.20
C GLY A 17 18.50 -10.76 14.43
N ILE A 18 18.12 -11.49 15.49
CA ILE A 18 18.97 -11.67 16.68
C ILE A 18 20.24 -12.45 16.32
N SER A 19 20.09 -13.57 15.62
CA SER A 19 21.19 -14.41 15.18
C SER A 19 22.08 -13.63 14.20
N GLU A 20 21.49 -12.95 13.22
CA GLU A 20 22.24 -12.14 12.25
C GLU A 20 23.03 -11.00 12.92
N ARG A 21 22.42 -10.29 13.88
CA ARG A 21 23.10 -9.24 14.66
C ARG A 21 24.24 -9.79 15.51
N THR A 22 24.06 -10.97 16.07
CA THR A 22 25.11 -11.69 16.80
C THR A 22 26.26 -12.04 15.87
N VAL A 23 25.99 -12.64 14.71
CA VAL A 23 26.99 -12.96 13.68
C VAL A 23 27.74 -11.72 13.22
N GLN A 24 27.04 -10.60 13.00
CA GLN A 24 27.66 -9.32 12.66
C GLN A 24 28.62 -8.84 13.76
N SER A 25 28.25 -9.01 15.03
CA SER A 25 29.07 -8.59 16.17
C SER A 25 30.34 -9.46 16.29
N VAL A 26 30.20 -10.77 16.13
CA VAL A 26 31.32 -11.72 16.08
C VAL A 26 32.28 -11.37 14.97
N LYS A 27 31.79 -11.15 13.73
CA LYS A 27 32.64 -10.77 12.58
C LYS A 27 33.42 -9.48 12.84
N LYS A 28 32.78 -8.46 13.44
CA LYS A 28 33.45 -7.20 13.80
C LYS A 28 34.53 -7.41 14.87
N LEU A 29 34.31 -8.28 15.85
CA LEU A 29 35.30 -8.60 16.88
C LEU A 29 36.47 -9.39 16.31
N LEU A 30 36.20 -10.37 15.45
CA LEU A 30 37.23 -11.13 14.75
C LEU A 30 38.12 -10.21 13.92
N ALA A 31 37.52 -9.33 13.11
CA ALA A 31 38.26 -8.38 12.29
C ALA A 31 39.18 -7.45 13.13
N LYS A 32 38.76 -7.11 14.36
CA LYS A 32 39.58 -6.32 15.29
C LYS A 32 40.70 -7.15 15.92
N ALA A 33 40.41 -8.38 16.32
CA ALA A 33 41.39 -9.26 16.96
C ALA A 33 42.52 -9.67 16.01
N THR A 34 42.22 -9.92 14.73
CA THR A 34 43.19 -10.34 13.73
C THR A 34 43.83 -9.19 12.96
N HIS A 35 43.54 -7.93 13.33
CA HIS A 35 44.01 -6.73 12.62
C HIS A 35 43.75 -6.76 11.10
N GLY A 36 42.72 -7.50 10.65
CA GLY A 36 42.34 -7.61 9.25
C GLY A 36 43.11 -8.64 8.41
N VAL A 37 44.04 -9.42 8.96
CA VAL A 37 44.79 -10.47 8.23
C VAL A 37 44.44 -11.84 8.80
N GLY A 38 43.99 -12.78 7.96
CA GLY A 38 43.25 -13.96 8.42
C GLY A 38 43.89 -15.29 8.02
N ASN A 39 44.40 -16.01 9.01
CA ASN A 39 44.40 -17.48 9.03
C ASN A 39 44.10 -18.05 10.43
N ASP A 40 44.37 -17.29 11.50
CA ASP A 40 44.27 -17.77 12.88
C ASP A 40 42.93 -17.44 13.58
N TRP A 41 41.82 -17.37 12.83
CA TRP A 41 40.51 -16.99 13.39
C TRP A 41 40.03 -17.92 14.52
N ASP A 42 40.41 -19.20 14.44
CA ASP A 42 39.97 -20.24 15.37
C ASP A 42 40.55 -20.03 16.79
N LEU A 43 41.76 -19.48 16.89
CA LEU A 43 42.41 -19.16 18.17
C LEU A 43 41.67 -18.05 18.95
N TYR A 44 40.99 -17.15 18.23
CA TYR A 44 40.31 -16.00 18.84
C TYR A 44 38.83 -16.28 19.15
N LEU A 45 38.22 -17.33 18.60
CA LEU A 45 36.81 -17.63 18.80
C LEU A 45 36.43 -17.85 20.27
N PRO A 46 37.14 -18.68 21.07
CA PRO A 46 36.80 -18.87 22.48
C PRO A 46 36.85 -17.55 23.28
N SER A 47 37.86 -16.72 23.00
CA SER A 47 38.03 -15.41 23.63
C SER A 47 36.88 -14.46 23.28
N ILE A 48 36.43 -14.45 22.02
CA ILE A 48 35.30 -13.64 21.57
C ILE A 48 33.97 -14.14 22.16
N GLN A 49 33.76 -15.46 22.20
CA GLN A 49 32.57 -16.05 22.81
C GLN A 49 32.47 -15.67 24.29
N LEU A 50 33.57 -15.79 25.04
CA LEU A 50 33.63 -15.36 26.44
C LEU A 50 33.35 -13.85 26.57
N ALA A 51 33.98 -13.04 25.72
CA ALA A 51 33.78 -11.59 25.68
C ALA A 51 32.36 -11.16 25.28
N MET A 52 31.58 -12.00 24.58
CA MET A 52 30.18 -11.73 24.25
C MET A 52 29.21 -12.22 25.33
N ASN A 53 29.57 -13.26 26.07
CA ASN A 53 28.74 -13.80 27.17
C ASN A 53 28.83 -12.94 28.44
N ASN A 54 30.01 -12.38 28.76
CA ASN A 54 30.24 -11.56 29.96
C ASN A 54 29.59 -10.15 29.99
N PRO A 55 29.39 -9.40 28.89
CA PRO A 55 28.78 -8.07 28.92
C PRO A 55 27.25 -8.08 29.12
N ILE A 56 26.60 -9.25 29.06
CA ILE A 56 25.15 -9.40 29.27
C ILE A 56 24.73 -8.98 30.69
N VAL A 57 25.68 -8.96 31.64
CA VAL A 57 25.43 -8.47 33.01
C VAL A 57 25.25 -6.94 33.07
N ASN A 58 25.76 -6.19 32.08
CA ASN A 58 25.80 -4.71 32.13
C ASN A 58 24.74 -4.01 31.27
N LYS A 59 24.04 -4.71 30.37
CA LYS A 59 22.77 -4.19 29.82
C LYS A 59 21.68 -4.47 30.84
N THR A 60 21.37 -3.48 31.66
CA THR A 60 20.25 -3.58 32.59
C THR A 60 18.96 -3.84 31.81
N LYS A 61 18.03 -4.62 32.38
CA LYS A 61 16.68 -4.82 31.81
C LYS A 61 16.02 -3.48 31.43
N ALA A 62 16.28 -2.45 32.23
CA ALA A 62 15.84 -1.08 31.98
C ALA A 62 16.35 -0.51 30.64
N GLN A 63 17.59 -0.79 30.24
CA GLN A 63 18.10 -0.34 28.95
C GLN A 63 17.42 -1.07 27.79
N ILE A 64 17.19 -2.38 27.92
CA ILE A 64 16.48 -3.18 26.92
C ILE A 64 15.04 -2.68 26.75
N GLU A 65 14.36 -2.43 27.86
CA GLU A 65 12.99 -1.91 27.88
C GLU A 65 12.92 -0.50 27.28
N LEU A 66 13.89 0.36 27.57
CA LEU A 66 13.97 1.70 26.98
C LEU A 66 14.25 1.66 25.47
N GLU A 67 15.12 0.75 25.01
CA GLU A 67 15.35 0.49 23.59
C GLU A 67 14.07 -0.04 22.92
N GLN A 68 13.34 -0.94 23.58
CA GLN A 68 12.07 -1.49 23.09
C GLN A 68 10.96 -0.44 23.06
N ALA A 69 10.88 0.44 24.07
CA ALA A 69 9.89 1.51 24.13
C ALA A 69 10.11 2.52 22.99
N LYS A 70 11.35 2.92 22.74
CA LYS A 70 11.71 3.77 21.58
C LYS A 70 11.36 3.10 20.25
N PHE A 71 11.55 1.80 20.15
CA PHE A 71 11.16 1.04 18.97
C PHE A 71 9.64 1.05 18.80
N ASN A 72 8.88 0.74 19.84
CA ASN A 72 7.42 0.71 19.81
C ASN A 72 6.80 2.09 19.52
N ASP A 73 7.44 3.17 19.98
CA ASP A 73 7.02 4.55 19.68
C ASP A 73 7.19 4.89 18.19
N SER A 74 8.29 4.42 17.58
CA SER A 74 8.59 4.67 16.17
C SER A 74 7.98 3.66 15.18
N HIS A 75 7.65 2.45 15.64
CA HIS A 75 7.20 1.34 14.80
C HIS A 75 5.81 0.87 15.22
N ARG A 76 4.83 1.12 14.36
CA ARG A 76 3.47 0.58 14.54
C ARG A 76 3.33 -0.75 13.79
N LEU A 77 3.04 -1.81 14.52
CA LEU A 77 2.71 -3.11 13.92
C LEU A 77 1.28 -3.07 13.36
N VAL A 78 1.13 -3.49 12.11
CA VAL A 78 -0.17 -3.64 11.45
C VAL A 78 -0.64 -5.07 11.62
N ASP A 79 -1.84 -5.24 12.17
CA ASP A 79 -2.52 -6.52 12.28
C ASP A 79 -3.73 -6.56 11.33
N TYR A 80 -3.91 -7.72 10.69
CA TYR A 80 -4.97 -7.96 9.73
C TYR A 80 -5.94 -9.00 10.30
N ALA A 81 -7.23 -8.64 10.35
CA ALA A 81 -8.26 -9.57 10.79
C ALA A 81 -8.52 -10.64 9.71
N PRO A 82 -8.92 -11.87 10.11
CA PRO A 82 -9.44 -12.84 9.17
C PRO A 82 -10.62 -12.24 8.36
N GLY A 83 -10.64 -12.46 7.05
CA GLY A 83 -11.64 -11.91 6.13
C GLY A 83 -11.27 -10.55 5.51
N SER A 84 -10.29 -9.83 6.05
CA SER A 84 -9.81 -8.59 5.44
C SER A 84 -9.11 -8.84 4.11
N HIS A 85 -9.22 -7.91 3.16
CA HIS A 85 -8.51 -8.01 1.89
C HIS A 85 -7.18 -7.28 1.94
N VAL A 86 -6.16 -7.92 1.39
CA VAL A 86 -4.78 -7.45 1.44
C VAL A 86 -4.10 -7.66 0.10
N MET A 87 -3.22 -6.74 -0.24
CA MET A 87 -2.32 -6.81 -1.37
C MET A 87 -0.98 -7.36 -0.93
N VAL A 88 -0.37 -8.24 -1.73
CA VAL A 88 0.95 -8.82 -1.45
C VAL A 88 2.02 -8.09 -2.23
N ARG A 89 3.14 -7.75 -1.58
CA ARG A 89 4.28 -7.11 -2.22
C ARG A 89 5.07 -8.12 -3.06
N ILE A 90 5.34 -7.79 -4.31
CA ILE A 90 6.20 -8.59 -5.18
C ILE A 90 7.68 -8.31 -4.83
N PRO A 91 8.47 -9.33 -4.47
CA PRO A 91 9.88 -9.14 -4.11
C PRO A 91 10.74 -8.76 -5.32
N ASN A 92 10.52 -9.41 -6.47
CA ASN A 92 11.28 -9.20 -7.70
C ASN A 92 10.35 -8.65 -8.78
N LYS A 93 10.48 -7.36 -9.12
CA LYS A 93 9.68 -6.73 -10.17
C LYS A 93 10.12 -7.23 -11.55
N SER A 94 9.17 -7.61 -12.41
CA SER A 94 9.42 -8.04 -13.79
C SER A 94 9.80 -6.88 -14.74
N GLY A 95 9.74 -5.64 -14.28
CA GLY A 95 10.14 -4.44 -15.02
C GLY A 95 9.90 -3.15 -14.23
N GLN A 96 10.31 -2.00 -14.77
CA GLN A 96 10.12 -0.70 -14.11
C GLN A 96 8.64 -0.30 -14.01
N LEU A 97 7.84 -0.68 -15.00
CA LEU A 97 6.40 -0.41 -15.08
C LEU A 97 5.55 -1.53 -14.44
N ALA A 98 6.18 -2.60 -13.95
CA ALA A 98 5.47 -3.70 -13.32
C ALA A 98 4.87 -3.25 -11.98
N PRO A 99 3.69 -3.77 -11.60
CA PRO A 99 3.07 -3.44 -10.33
C PRO A 99 3.99 -3.84 -9.17
N VAL A 100 3.93 -3.07 -8.08
CA VAL A 100 4.70 -3.35 -6.85
C VAL A 100 4.00 -4.37 -5.97
N TYR A 101 2.67 -4.43 -6.09
CA TYR A 101 1.81 -5.31 -5.33
C TYR A 101 0.94 -6.12 -6.28
N GLU A 102 0.70 -7.37 -5.93
CA GLU A 102 -0.22 -8.28 -6.62
C GLU A 102 -1.48 -8.46 -5.80
N GLY A 103 -2.60 -8.63 -6.52
CA GLY A 103 -3.87 -9.22 -6.11
C GLY A 103 -4.58 -8.62 -4.89
N PRO A 104 -5.92 -8.52 -4.89
CA PRO A 104 -6.66 -8.54 -3.64
C PRO A 104 -6.75 -9.99 -3.14
N TYR A 105 -6.10 -10.29 -2.02
CA TYR A 105 -6.21 -11.60 -1.34
C TYR A 105 -6.99 -11.49 -0.05
N THR A 106 -7.72 -12.53 0.32
CA THR A 106 -8.37 -12.57 1.63
C THR A 106 -7.47 -13.21 2.68
N VAL A 107 -7.37 -12.58 3.85
CA VAL A 107 -6.69 -13.17 5.01
C VAL A 107 -7.52 -14.32 5.57
N VAL A 108 -6.96 -15.53 5.61
CA VAL A 108 -7.62 -16.69 6.21
C VAL A 108 -7.35 -16.75 7.71
N ARG A 109 -6.07 -16.71 8.09
CA ARG A 109 -5.63 -16.78 9.49
C ARG A 109 -4.17 -16.37 9.67
N LYS A 110 -3.80 -16.06 10.92
CA LYS A 110 -2.42 -15.86 11.37
C LYS A 110 -1.87 -17.17 11.96
N ASN A 111 -0.64 -17.53 11.61
CA ASN A 111 0.05 -18.69 12.18
C ASN A 111 0.77 -18.33 13.50
N LYS A 112 1.33 -19.33 14.19
CA LYS A 112 2.09 -19.11 15.45
C LYS A 112 3.35 -18.25 15.27
N GLY A 113 3.82 -18.09 14.03
CA GLY A 113 4.98 -17.28 13.66
C GLY A 113 4.63 -15.88 13.16
N ASN A 114 3.42 -15.38 13.46
CA ASN A 114 2.92 -14.07 13.05
C ASN A 114 2.82 -13.82 11.54
N ALA A 115 2.89 -14.87 10.72
CA ALA A 115 2.64 -14.80 9.29
C ALA A 115 1.19 -15.15 8.97
N TYR A 116 0.68 -14.55 7.91
CA TYR A 116 -0.68 -14.69 7.42
C TYR A 116 -0.73 -15.71 6.30
N ILE A 117 -1.75 -16.56 6.35
CA ILE A 117 -2.12 -17.46 5.26
C ILE A 117 -3.24 -16.76 4.51
N LEU A 118 -3.05 -16.64 3.20
CA LEU A 118 -3.95 -15.94 2.31
C LEU A 118 -4.70 -16.93 1.42
N ARG A 119 -5.85 -16.51 0.93
CA ARG A 119 -6.57 -17.20 -0.14
C ARG A 119 -6.81 -16.24 -1.30
N ASP A 120 -6.85 -16.80 -2.49
CA ASP A 120 -7.22 -16.10 -3.71
C ASP A 120 -8.75 -16.00 -3.88
N GLU A 121 -9.20 -15.26 -4.89
CA GLU A 121 -10.61 -15.12 -5.25
C GLU A 121 -11.25 -16.48 -5.61
N THR A 122 -10.46 -17.40 -6.16
CA THR A 122 -10.86 -18.77 -6.50
C THR A 122 -11.02 -19.67 -5.26
N GLY A 123 -10.68 -19.17 -4.06
CA GLY A 123 -10.73 -19.91 -2.80
C GLY A 123 -9.50 -20.80 -2.55
N VAL A 124 -8.53 -20.84 -3.47
CA VAL A 124 -7.28 -21.58 -3.30
C VAL A 124 -6.37 -20.86 -2.30
N LEU A 125 -5.77 -21.63 -1.39
CA LEU A 125 -4.82 -21.09 -0.42
C LEU A 125 -3.48 -20.78 -1.11
N MET A 126 -2.89 -19.65 -0.75
CA MET A 126 -1.56 -19.28 -1.20
C MET A 126 -0.53 -20.27 -0.62
N PRO A 127 0.42 -20.78 -1.42
CA PRO A 127 1.35 -21.82 -0.97
C PRO A 127 2.31 -21.35 0.12
N ARG A 128 2.53 -20.04 0.22
CA ARG A 128 3.44 -19.41 1.17
C ARG A 128 2.66 -18.59 2.21
N ALA A 129 3.18 -18.52 3.43
CA ALA A 129 2.74 -17.56 4.44
C ALA A 129 3.51 -16.25 4.35
N TYR A 130 2.80 -15.13 4.51
CA TYR A 130 3.32 -13.76 4.31
C TYR A 130 3.41 -13.01 5.64
N THR A 131 4.41 -12.15 5.81
CA THR A 131 4.51 -11.33 7.02
C THR A 131 3.73 -10.02 6.88
N SER A 132 3.43 -9.35 7.99
CA SER A 132 2.70 -8.07 7.96
C SER A 132 3.36 -6.99 7.11
N ILE A 133 4.68 -7.04 6.92
CA ILE A 133 5.42 -6.04 6.12
C ILE A 133 5.28 -6.27 4.60
N GLU A 134 4.94 -7.49 4.20
CA GLU A 134 4.72 -7.87 2.81
C GLU A 134 3.27 -7.55 2.39
N LEU A 135 2.40 -7.16 3.33
CA LEU A 135 0.98 -6.97 3.11
C LEU A 135 0.57 -5.50 3.16
N LYS A 136 -0.43 -5.15 2.36
CA LYS A 136 -1.09 -3.85 2.39
C LYS A 136 -2.60 -4.02 2.51
N LEU A 137 -3.22 -3.41 3.50
CA LEU A 137 -4.67 -3.46 3.66
C LEU A 137 -5.34 -2.72 2.50
N ILE A 138 -6.41 -3.30 1.97
CA ILE A 138 -7.27 -2.68 0.96
C ILE A 138 -8.69 -2.62 1.53
N SER A 139 -9.37 -1.51 1.30
CA SER A 139 -10.81 -1.39 1.54
C SER A 139 -11.57 -2.16 0.44
N ASN A 140 -12.53 -2.98 0.84
CA ASN A 140 -13.40 -3.70 -0.12
C ASN A 140 -14.47 -2.82 -0.75
N GLU A 141 -14.49 -1.54 -0.40
CA GLU A 141 -15.43 -0.57 -0.95
C GLU A 141 -15.07 -0.36 -2.42
N GLU A 142 -16.03 -0.61 -3.31
CA GLU A 142 -15.93 -0.17 -4.69
C GLU A 142 -15.68 1.34 -4.66
N VAL A 143 -14.58 1.77 -5.30
CA VAL A 143 -14.32 3.19 -5.48
C VAL A 143 -15.31 3.67 -6.51
N ILE A 144 -16.44 4.19 -6.03
CA ILE A 144 -17.43 4.85 -6.87
C ILE A 144 -16.79 6.16 -7.33
N GLU A 145 -16.50 6.28 -8.63
CA GLU A 145 -16.08 7.57 -9.20
C GLU A 145 -17.26 8.53 -9.08
N LEU A 146 -17.06 9.67 -8.43
CA LEU A 146 -18.08 10.70 -8.27
C LEU A 146 -17.74 11.88 -9.20
N ASP A 147 -18.77 12.51 -9.80
CA ASP A 147 -18.60 13.75 -10.56
C ASP A 147 -18.32 14.95 -9.62
N ASP A 148 -18.04 16.12 -10.20
CA ASP A 148 -17.77 17.35 -9.43
C ASP A 148 -18.98 17.76 -8.55
N GLU A 149 -20.16 17.24 -8.86
CA GLU A 149 -21.42 17.41 -8.14
C GLU A 149 -21.72 16.30 -7.11
N GLY A 150 -20.87 15.27 -7.01
CA GLY A 150 -20.99 14.17 -6.05
C GLY A 150 -21.93 13.02 -6.47
N ASN A 151 -22.34 12.94 -7.74
CA ASN A 151 -23.12 11.83 -8.30
C ASN A 151 -22.22 10.72 -8.81
N GLU A 152 -22.70 9.48 -8.75
CA GLU A 152 -22.03 8.30 -9.29
C GLU A 152 -21.80 8.40 -10.80
N ILE A 153 -20.53 8.29 -11.21
CA ILE A 153 -20.09 8.22 -12.60
C ILE A 153 -20.31 6.80 -13.10
N ILE A 154 -21.38 6.62 -13.86
CA ILE A 154 -21.67 5.36 -14.54
C ILE A 154 -21.05 5.40 -15.94
N ASN A 155 -20.20 4.41 -16.22
CA ASN A 155 -19.45 4.27 -17.46
C ASN A 155 -20.16 3.28 -18.39
N PHE A 156 -20.61 3.73 -19.57
CA PHE A 156 -21.30 2.91 -20.57
C PHE A 156 -20.52 2.79 -21.88
N GLU A 157 -20.58 1.63 -22.53
CA GLU A 157 -19.92 1.37 -23.82
C GLU A 157 -20.81 1.83 -25.00
N ILE A 158 -20.24 2.62 -25.91
CA ILE A 158 -20.91 3.08 -27.13
C ILE A 158 -20.79 2.01 -28.21
N GLU A 159 -21.89 1.68 -28.87
CA GLU A 159 -21.85 0.91 -30.11
C GLU A 159 -21.49 1.81 -31.29
N VAL A 160 -22.27 2.88 -31.50
CA VAL A 160 -22.04 3.83 -32.60
C VAL A 160 -22.68 5.19 -32.33
N VAL A 161 -22.15 6.23 -32.96
CA VAL A 161 -22.84 7.52 -33.08
C VAL A 161 -23.71 7.48 -34.34
N ILE A 162 -25.04 7.60 -34.17
CA ILE A 162 -26.00 7.54 -35.28
C ILE A 162 -26.05 8.88 -36.00
N ASN A 163 -26.12 9.97 -35.23
CA ASN A 163 -26.39 11.28 -35.80
C ASN A 163 -25.69 12.39 -35.01
N HIS A 164 -25.65 13.59 -35.57
CA HIS A 164 -25.21 14.79 -34.88
C HIS A 164 -26.16 15.95 -35.18
N ARG A 165 -26.32 16.88 -34.25
CA ARG A 165 -27.13 18.09 -34.44
C ARG A 165 -26.42 19.31 -33.85
N GLY A 166 -26.78 20.49 -34.36
CA GLY A 166 -26.29 21.76 -33.84
C GLY A 166 -24.99 22.28 -34.49
N PRO A 167 -24.60 23.52 -34.13
CA PRO A 167 -23.41 24.17 -34.65
C PRO A 167 -22.15 23.42 -34.20
N PRO A 168 -21.04 23.51 -34.95
CA PRO A 168 -19.81 22.74 -34.67
C PRO A 168 -19.24 22.95 -33.26
N LYS A 169 -19.50 24.11 -32.65
CA LYS A 169 -19.04 24.46 -31.29
C LYS A 169 -19.84 23.77 -30.18
N ASN A 170 -21.16 23.62 -30.37
CA ASN A 170 -22.07 23.01 -29.39
C ASN A 170 -22.81 21.85 -30.07
N ARG A 171 -22.04 20.94 -30.66
CA ARG A 171 -22.58 19.82 -31.42
C ARG A 171 -22.90 18.68 -30.46
N GLU A 172 -24.15 18.25 -30.51
CA GLU A 172 -24.61 17.05 -29.80
C GLU A 172 -24.62 15.86 -30.75
N TYR A 173 -24.37 14.68 -30.19
CA TYR A 173 -24.27 13.42 -30.92
C TYR A 173 -25.29 12.44 -30.37
N LEU A 174 -26.10 11.83 -31.25
CA LEU A 174 -27.04 10.79 -30.89
C LEU A 174 -26.29 9.47 -30.79
N VAL A 175 -26.20 8.92 -29.59
CA VAL A 175 -25.40 7.75 -29.28
C VAL A 175 -26.29 6.51 -29.16
N ARG A 176 -25.91 5.44 -29.85
CA ARG A 176 -26.43 4.09 -29.64
C ARG A 176 -25.54 3.37 -28.64
N TRP A 177 -26.14 2.92 -27.55
CA TRP A 177 -25.45 2.15 -26.53
C TRP A 177 -25.31 0.69 -26.91
N LYS A 178 -24.18 0.08 -26.55
CA LYS A 178 -23.96 -1.33 -26.81
C LYS A 178 -24.86 -2.18 -25.91
N ASN A 179 -25.54 -3.17 -26.51
CA ASN A 179 -26.49 -4.09 -25.86
C ASN A 179 -27.81 -3.45 -25.38
N TYR A 180 -28.09 -2.19 -25.71
CA TYR A 180 -29.39 -1.58 -25.41
C TYR A 180 -30.18 -1.28 -26.68
N SER A 181 -31.51 -1.24 -26.53
CA SER A 181 -32.41 -0.89 -27.64
C SER A 181 -32.30 0.58 -28.03
N SER A 182 -32.77 0.90 -29.23
CA SER A 182 -32.88 2.27 -29.77
C SER A 182 -33.68 3.24 -28.90
N GLU A 183 -34.52 2.70 -28.02
CA GLU A 183 -35.31 3.49 -27.06
C GLU A 183 -34.45 4.20 -26.02
N ARG A 184 -33.22 3.71 -25.80
CA ARG A 184 -32.26 4.29 -24.85
C ARG A 184 -31.31 5.29 -25.50
N ASP A 185 -31.44 5.55 -26.80
CA ASP A 185 -30.54 6.45 -27.53
C ASP A 185 -30.62 7.88 -26.98
N GLU A 186 -29.48 8.46 -26.64
CA GLU A 186 -29.40 9.77 -25.99
C GLU A 186 -28.53 10.75 -26.79
N TRP A 187 -28.89 12.02 -26.75
CA TRP A 187 -28.09 13.12 -27.29
C TRP A 187 -27.06 13.58 -26.28
N LEU A 188 -25.78 13.50 -26.65
CA LEU A 188 -24.67 13.79 -25.75
C LEU A 188 -23.72 14.83 -26.34
N SER A 189 -23.22 15.73 -25.49
CA SER A 189 -22.19 16.71 -25.84
C SER A 189 -20.81 16.07 -26.00
N ALA A 190 -19.95 16.69 -26.81
CA ALA A 190 -18.59 16.24 -27.07
C ALA A 190 -17.74 16.03 -25.80
N ASP A 191 -17.97 16.83 -24.75
CA ASP A 191 -17.20 16.78 -23.50
C ASP A 191 -17.46 15.51 -22.67
N LYS A 192 -18.56 14.80 -22.94
CA LYS A 192 -18.91 13.55 -22.26
C LYS A 192 -18.20 12.32 -22.85
N PHE A 193 -17.51 12.48 -23.98
CA PHE A 193 -16.82 11.37 -24.66
C PHE A 193 -15.41 11.20 -24.13
N ASN A 194 -15.10 10.03 -23.57
CA ASN A 194 -13.75 9.72 -23.08
C ASN A 194 -12.84 9.17 -24.20
N ASP A 195 -13.41 8.47 -25.19
CA ASP A 195 -12.66 7.93 -26.34
C ASP A 195 -12.58 8.93 -27.52
N PRO A 196 -11.38 9.39 -27.92
CA PRO A 196 -11.24 10.27 -29.09
C PRO A 196 -11.55 9.56 -30.42
N ASN A 197 -11.58 8.23 -30.46
CA ASN A 197 -11.79 7.48 -31.70
C ASN A 197 -13.26 7.37 -32.11
N THR A 198 -14.22 7.40 -31.19
CA THR A 198 -15.66 7.31 -31.50
C THR A 198 -16.11 8.45 -32.41
N LEU A 199 -15.79 9.70 -32.05
CA LEU A 199 -16.14 10.86 -32.88
C LEU A 199 -15.37 10.90 -34.20
N ARG A 200 -14.11 10.43 -34.23
CA ARG A 200 -13.33 10.29 -35.47
C ARG A 200 -13.96 9.27 -36.42
N ASN A 201 -14.36 8.12 -35.90
CA ASN A 201 -15.02 7.05 -36.66
C ASN A 201 -16.37 7.51 -37.21
N TYR A 202 -17.13 8.24 -36.41
CA TYR A 202 -18.37 8.87 -36.85
C TYR A 202 -18.12 9.87 -37.99
N SER A 203 -17.16 10.78 -37.82
CA SER A 203 -16.83 11.78 -38.83
C SER A 203 -16.39 11.16 -40.16
N LYS A 204 -15.62 10.06 -40.13
CA LYS A 204 -15.22 9.31 -41.33
C LYS A 204 -16.40 8.61 -42.03
N ASN A 205 -17.44 8.24 -41.29
CA ASN A 205 -18.59 7.50 -41.80
C ASN A 205 -19.85 8.36 -41.97
N LEU A 206 -19.71 9.70 -41.91
CA LEU A 206 -20.80 10.65 -42.17
C LEU A 206 -21.51 10.33 -43.49
N GLY A 207 -22.81 10.06 -43.42
CA GLY A 207 -23.65 9.73 -44.57
C GLY A 207 -23.89 8.23 -44.82
N LYS A 208 -23.22 7.33 -44.08
CA LYS A 208 -23.53 5.88 -44.13
C LYS A 208 -24.69 5.58 -43.18
N LYS A 209 -25.69 4.83 -43.67
CA LYS A 209 -26.78 4.33 -42.80
C LYS A 209 -26.23 3.31 -41.82
N TYR A 210 -26.59 3.45 -40.55
CA TYR A 210 -26.31 2.43 -39.54
C TYR A 210 -27.08 1.14 -39.86
N ILE A 211 -26.38 0.01 -39.77
CA ILE A 211 -26.95 -1.33 -39.97
C ILE A 211 -26.76 -2.07 -38.64
N PRO A 212 -27.84 -2.45 -37.93
CA PRO A 212 -27.73 -3.20 -36.68
C PRO A 212 -27.00 -4.53 -36.88
N SER A 213 -26.10 -4.87 -35.95
CA SER A 213 -25.48 -6.19 -35.93
C SER A 213 -26.54 -7.27 -35.70
N LYS A 214 -26.71 -8.21 -36.65
CA LYS A 214 -27.80 -9.20 -36.65
C LYS A 214 -27.82 -10.16 -35.44
N ASN A 215 -26.77 -10.18 -34.61
CA ASN A 215 -26.57 -11.15 -33.54
C ASN A 215 -26.35 -10.52 -32.14
N ALA A 216 -26.61 -9.22 -31.95
CA ALA A 216 -26.42 -8.59 -30.65
C ALA A 216 -27.61 -8.88 -29.70
N PRO A 217 -27.39 -9.37 -28.47
CA PRO A 217 -28.45 -9.44 -27.46
C PRO A 217 -28.83 -8.01 -27.05
N ILE A 218 -30.08 -7.62 -27.33
CA ILE A 218 -30.64 -6.31 -27.00
C ILE A 218 -31.42 -6.46 -25.69
N THR A 219 -31.07 -5.70 -24.66
CA THR A 219 -31.84 -5.61 -23.41
C THR A 219 -32.53 -4.25 -23.26
N ASN A 220 -33.75 -4.26 -22.72
CA ASN A 220 -34.49 -3.06 -22.32
C ASN A 220 -34.38 -2.77 -20.81
N SER A 221 -33.76 -3.66 -20.03
CA SER A 221 -33.64 -3.53 -18.56
C SER A 221 -32.17 -3.53 -18.11
N PRO A 222 -31.73 -2.55 -17.29
CA PRO A 222 -30.38 -2.51 -16.73
C PRO A 222 -30.18 -3.50 -15.56
N SER A 223 -31.20 -4.29 -15.19
CA SER A 223 -31.11 -5.29 -14.13
C SER A 223 -30.46 -6.59 -14.62
N SER A 224 -29.19 -6.51 -15.01
CA SER A 224 -28.31 -7.68 -15.08
C SER A 224 -26.87 -7.20 -14.91
N SER A 225 -26.50 -7.02 -13.65
CA SER A 225 -25.17 -6.62 -13.17
C SER A 225 -24.04 -7.63 -13.49
N GLU A 226 -24.29 -8.64 -14.33
CA GLU A 226 -23.29 -9.66 -14.68
C GLU A 226 -22.47 -9.35 -15.95
N VAL A 227 -22.87 -8.38 -16.78
CA VAL A 227 -22.25 -8.16 -18.10
C VAL A 227 -21.04 -7.21 -18.08
N LEU A 228 -20.72 -6.57 -16.96
CA LEU A 228 -19.69 -5.50 -16.89
C LEU A 228 -18.27 -5.96 -16.51
N LYS A 229 -17.92 -7.25 -16.65
CA LYS A 229 -16.62 -7.79 -16.17
C LYS A 229 -15.49 -7.90 -17.20
N SER A 230 -15.62 -7.35 -18.41
CA SER A 230 -14.49 -7.34 -19.35
C SER A 230 -14.47 -6.09 -20.22
N THR A 231 -13.49 -5.23 -19.99
CA THR A 231 -13.23 -4.01 -20.77
C THR A 231 -12.62 -4.32 -22.13
N PRO A 232 -13.19 -3.72 -23.20
CA PRO A 232 -12.39 -2.97 -24.15
C PRO A 232 -12.96 -1.58 -24.47
N SER A 233 -12.15 -0.79 -25.18
CA SER A 233 -12.23 0.66 -25.46
C SER A 233 -13.53 1.14 -26.11
N GLY A 234 -14.19 2.14 -25.50
CA GLY A 234 -15.34 2.86 -26.08
C GLY A 234 -16.29 3.52 -25.07
N THR A 235 -15.80 3.96 -23.91
CA THR A 235 -16.61 4.31 -22.74
C THR A 235 -16.98 5.79 -22.67
N ILE A 236 -18.17 6.10 -22.15
CA ILE A 236 -18.54 7.45 -21.68
C ILE A 236 -19.10 7.44 -20.26
N SER A 237 -18.88 8.55 -19.56
CA SER A 237 -19.33 8.82 -18.19
C SER A 237 -20.62 9.63 -18.27
N THR A 238 -21.79 9.03 -18.05
CA THR A 238 -23.04 9.78 -17.91
C THR A 238 -24.03 9.02 -17.04
N ALA A 239 -24.53 9.70 -16.00
CA ALA A 239 -25.58 9.22 -15.13
C ALA A 239 -26.90 9.06 -15.91
N MET A 240 -27.49 7.86 -15.86
CA MET A 240 -28.86 7.64 -16.31
C MET A 240 -29.82 8.30 -15.31
N LYS A 241 -30.25 9.54 -15.58
CA LYS A 241 -31.45 10.09 -14.96
C LYS A 241 -32.64 9.28 -15.49
N HIS A 242 -33.10 8.29 -14.73
CA HIS A 242 -34.51 7.85 -14.62
C HIS A 242 -34.59 6.72 -13.57
N PHE A 243 -34.59 7.09 -12.29
CA PHE A 243 -35.34 6.34 -11.29
C PHE A 243 -36.72 6.98 -11.22
N SER A 244 -37.71 6.33 -11.83
CA SER A 244 -39.10 6.62 -11.50
C SER A 244 -39.33 5.99 -10.14
N SER A 245 -39.53 6.85 -9.15
CA SER A 245 -40.12 6.54 -7.85
C SER A 245 -41.54 6.06 -8.08
N ASP A 246 -41.82 4.81 -7.74
CA ASP A 246 -43.18 4.42 -7.35
C ASP A 246 -43.20 4.41 -5.82
N ASP A 247 -43.92 5.38 -5.29
CA ASP A 247 -44.28 5.52 -3.89
C ASP A 247 -45.19 4.35 -3.49
N ASP A 248 -44.84 3.65 -2.41
CA ASP A 248 -45.81 2.93 -1.61
C ASP A 248 -45.54 3.23 -0.14
N GLU A 249 -46.34 4.17 0.40
CA GLU A 249 -46.57 4.27 1.84
C GLU A 249 -47.24 2.99 2.34
N ASN A 250 -46.62 2.29 3.29
CA ASN A 250 -47.40 1.75 4.39
C ASN A 250 -46.60 1.62 5.70
N ASN A 251 -47.16 2.23 6.73
CA ASN A 251 -46.64 2.38 8.07
C ASN A 251 -46.94 1.14 8.91
N SER A 252 -45.95 0.58 9.59
CA SER A 252 -46.19 -0.05 10.90
C SER A 252 -44.96 0.02 11.82
N ASN A 253 -45.20 0.63 12.98
CA ASN A 253 -44.29 0.73 14.12
C ASN A 253 -43.85 -0.64 14.66
N LEU A 254 -42.57 -0.83 15.00
CA LEU A 254 -42.17 -1.59 16.20
C LEU A 254 -40.72 -1.32 16.67
N VAL A 255 -40.64 -0.53 17.75
CA VAL A 255 -39.81 -0.68 18.97
C VAL A 255 -38.32 -1.06 18.89
N ASP A 256 -37.50 -0.11 19.32
CA ASP A 256 -36.25 -0.19 20.10
C ASP A 256 -35.38 -1.46 20.05
N LYS A 257 -34.12 -1.30 19.62
CA LYS A 257 -32.94 -1.81 20.34
C LYS A 257 -31.68 -1.00 19.99
N LYS A 258 -31.25 -0.24 20.99
CA LYS A 258 -30.04 0.56 21.07
C LYS A 258 -28.83 -0.38 21.27
N SER A 259 -27.91 -0.46 20.31
CA SER A 259 -26.55 -0.97 20.54
C SER A 259 -25.52 0.05 20.08
N THR A 260 -24.98 0.78 21.04
CA THR A 260 -23.90 1.75 20.88
C THR A 260 -22.59 1.03 20.56
N ILE A 261 -22.08 1.19 19.33
CA ILE A 261 -20.65 0.99 19.03
C ILE A 261 -20.11 2.35 18.61
N LYS A 262 -19.29 2.95 19.47
CA LYS A 262 -18.62 4.23 19.22
C LYS A 262 -17.52 4.02 18.19
N SER A 263 -17.77 4.36 16.92
CA SER A 263 -16.70 4.63 15.95
C SER A 263 -16.14 6.02 16.25
N ASN A 264 -14.96 6.06 16.85
CA ASN A 264 -14.24 7.31 17.12
C ASN A 264 -13.68 7.83 15.79
N VAL A 265 -14.43 8.72 15.13
CA VAL A 265 -13.95 9.48 13.97
C VAL A 265 -13.01 10.56 14.49
N GLY A 266 -11.70 10.28 14.42
CA GLY A 266 -10.66 11.25 14.67
C GLY A 266 -10.38 12.04 13.40
N SER A 267 -10.85 13.29 13.37
CA SER A 267 -10.67 14.27 12.32
C SER A 267 -9.21 14.39 11.83
N PHE A 268 -9.04 14.39 10.51
CA PHE A 268 -7.80 14.80 9.85
C PHE A 268 -7.55 16.29 10.09
N ALA A 269 -6.79 16.62 11.13
CA ALA A 269 -6.14 17.92 11.25
C ALA A 269 -4.73 17.83 10.65
N ARG A 270 -4.48 18.57 9.55
CA ARG A 270 -3.11 18.80 9.04
C ARG A 270 -2.26 19.44 10.15
N PRO A 271 -1.04 18.96 10.44
CA PRO A 271 -0.19 19.63 11.41
C PRO A 271 0.31 20.95 10.84
N VAL A 272 0.06 22.02 11.61
CA VAL A 272 0.63 23.35 11.46
C VAL A 272 2.16 23.25 11.54
N LYS A 273 2.87 23.92 10.63
CA LYS A 273 4.33 24.06 10.63
C LYS A 273 4.80 24.57 12.00
N ARG A 274 5.51 23.75 12.77
CA ARG A 274 6.19 24.22 13.98
C ARG A 274 7.34 25.14 13.57
N THR A 275 7.25 26.38 14.03
CA THR A 275 8.29 27.38 14.01
C THR A 275 9.53 26.90 14.77
N ARG A 276 10.69 27.19 14.19
CA ARG A 276 12.02 26.89 14.70
C ARG A 276 12.26 27.71 15.99
N CYS A 277 12.44 27.04 17.12
CA CYS A 277 12.83 27.71 18.36
C CYS A 277 14.35 27.95 18.32
N ASN A 278 14.76 29.22 18.37
CA ASN A 278 16.14 29.67 18.28
C ASN A 278 16.91 29.31 19.57
N LYS A 279 18.05 28.62 19.44
CA LYS A 279 19.08 28.52 20.49
C LYS A 279 19.78 29.89 20.64
N PRO A 280 20.12 30.34 21.86
CA PRO A 280 20.91 31.55 22.04
C PRO A 280 22.38 31.33 21.63
N PRO A 281 23.08 32.38 21.15
CA PRO A 281 24.42 32.26 20.59
C PRO A 281 25.49 32.19 21.69
N THR A 282 26.32 31.14 21.64
CA THR A 282 27.58 31.09 22.39
C THR A 282 28.61 31.96 21.70
N LYS A 283 29.11 32.96 22.43
CA LYS A 283 30.12 33.93 21.98
C LYS A 283 31.46 33.25 21.70
N ASN A 284 32.02 33.55 20.53
CA ASN A 284 33.43 33.37 20.23
C ASN A 284 34.26 34.36 21.05
N ALA A 285 35.36 33.91 21.67
CA ALA A 285 36.40 34.78 22.17
C ALA A 285 37.78 34.18 21.86
N CYS A 286 38.59 35.05 21.26
CA CYS A 286 39.96 35.00 20.78
C CYS A 286 40.93 33.90 21.26
N ASP A 287 41.67 33.42 20.26
CA ASP A 287 43.08 33.07 20.34
C ASP A 287 43.89 34.07 21.18
N THR A 288 44.54 33.57 22.22
CA THR A 288 45.75 34.17 22.78
C THR A 288 46.77 33.07 23.04
N SER A 289 47.89 33.18 22.33
CA SER A 289 49.11 32.43 22.54
C SER A 289 49.59 32.57 23.98
N SER A 290 49.64 31.47 24.74
CA SER A 290 50.42 31.39 25.96
C SER A 290 51.40 30.23 25.87
N THR A 291 52.66 30.62 25.92
CA THR A 291 53.88 29.84 25.99
C THR A 291 53.85 28.90 27.20
N VAL A 292 53.87 27.59 26.97
CA VAL A 292 54.16 26.62 28.03
C VAL A 292 55.65 26.27 27.99
N THR A 293 56.33 26.75 29.02
CA THR A 293 57.73 26.49 29.33
C THR A 293 57.97 25.00 29.61
N ARG A 294 58.92 24.46 28.84
CA ARG A 294 59.57 23.15 28.99
C ARG A 294 60.19 23.04 30.38
N SER A 295 59.67 22.16 31.23
CA SER A 295 60.33 21.74 32.47
C SER A 295 60.78 20.28 32.34
N SER A 296 62.09 20.09 32.22
CA SER A 296 62.74 18.78 32.12
C SER A 296 62.80 18.11 33.49
N LYS A 297 62.21 16.91 33.64
CA LYS A 297 62.58 15.97 34.70
C LYS A 297 63.37 14.83 34.10
N ARG A 298 64.68 14.88 34.34
CA ARG A 298 65.70 13.88 34.00
C ARG A 298 65.50 12.67 34.92
N LEU A 299 65.01 11.56 34.37
CA LEU A 299 65.07 10.25 35.03
C LEU A 299 66.52 9.73 34.91
N LYS A 300 67.17 9.53 36.07
CA LYS A 300 68.47 8.88 36.16
C LYS A 300 68.26 7.36 36.03
N SER A 301 68.97 6.75 35.08
CA SER A 301 69.16 5.30 35.00
C SER A 301 70.00 4.83 36.18
N LEU A 302 69.51 3.82 36.91
CA LEU A 302 70.33 3.00 37.81
C LEU A 302 70.58 1.66 37.12
N HIS A 303 71.81 1.48 36.65
CA HIS A 303 72.41 0.19 36.33
C HIS A 303 73.50 -0.07 37.37
N LYS A 304 73.25 -1.01 38.28
CA LYS A 304 74.13 -2.13 38.64
C LYS A 304 73.44 -2.99 39.68
#